data_AF-A0A087EGL6-F1
#
_entry.id   AF-A0A087EGL6-F1
#
_cell.length_a   1.000
_cell.length_b   1.000
_cell.length_c   1.000
_cell.angle_alpha   90.00
_cell.angle_beta   90.00
_cell.angle_gamma   90.00
#
_symmetry.space_group_name_H-M   'P 1'
#
loop_
_entity.id
_entity.type
_entity.pdbx_description
1 polymer ?
#
loop_
_entity_poly.entity_id
_entity_poly.type
_entity_poly.pdbx_seq_one_letter_code
_entity_poly.pdbx_strand_id
1 'polypeptide(L)'
;MIGTWIMGILLIVTFVGFIAYAMRGGNLTVGFFVLSVLWTGVYYIGVLTGDNEPFNFIKDTFSQPALNYGGTAVQIIFGAWFGRVLVDTGIAASISNRTAQVGEKRPVLATILVALVTCLIFTSAYGVGSAIAVGVILFPIMARIGVPKKIAVSVFTLSIGAAMWVNSVLFVQFATFFEGYQSPDGQTVEWGNHYLSFGIVAMIIQMIAVILFILLNAKKIRNGEPYEVGDPNERVETKEVPVWTYIMPIVPVALSIFLKWEAVPSLLIATILTFLFTGNMKSLKGFVEKMNGTAKVAIGDIGGLLIMLFCLTMFQAAAIRVLSGFTPILGQFIPNNELVLALAVLILAPLALFRGPLELFGAGAATVTILLGLGVFNGWFLYALLVIPSTLGVSACFTQSWNMWSVEYLQLDAKTFLKTGVPVYWIASFFIMGAASLLLF
;
A
#
# COMPACT_ATOMS: atom_id res chain seq x y z
N MET A 1 15.91 -0.02 -36.92
CA MET A 1 17.14 0.28 -36.11
C MET A 1 17.27 1.76 -35.71
N ILE A 2 17.29 2.75 -36.64
CA ILE A 2 17.35 4.18 -36.25
C ILE A 2 16.10 4.60 -35.46
N GLY A 3 14.91 4.12 -35.85
CA GLY A 3 13.66 4.34 -35.12
C GLY A 3 13.74 3.85 -33.66
N THR A 4 14.29 2.65 -33.44
CA THR A 4 14.51 2.07 -32.11
C THR A 4 15.36 2.95 -31.18
N TRP A 5 16.44 3.55 -31.68
CA TRP A 5 17.29 4.45 -30.88
C TRP A 5 16.59 5.76 -30.52
N ILE A 6 15.86 6.36 -31.48
CA ILE A 6 15.07 7.58 -31.24
C ILE A 6 13.99 7.32 -30.20
N MET A 7 13.27 6.20 -30.33
CA MET A 7 12.28 5.78 -29.34
C MET A 7 12.91 5.60 -27.95
N GLY A 8 14.04 4.91 -27.85
CA GLY A 8 14.74 4.69 -26.57
C GLY A 8 15.13 5.99 -25.86
N ILE A 9 15.69 6.96 -26.60
CA ILE A 9 16.05 8.27 -26.04
C ILE A 9 14.81 9.03 -25.55
N LEU A 10 13.73 9.04 -26.33
CA LEU A 10 12.49 9.72 -25.95
C LEU A 10 11.85 9.10 -24.70
N LEU A 11 11.90 7.78 -24.56
CA LEU A 11 11.42 7.09 -23.37
C LEU A 11 12.21 7.51 -22.13
N ILE A 12 13.55 7.52 -22.22
CA ILE A 12 14.40 7.94 -21.10
C ILE A 12 14.12 9.40 -20.73
N VAL A 13 14.09 10.30 -21.71
CA VAL A 13 13.87 11.74 -21.46
C VAL A 13 12.50 11.99 -20.82
N THR A 14 11.44 11.39 -21.36
CA THR A 14 10.08 11.56 -20.82
C THR A 14 9.94 10.93 -19.44
N PHE A 15 10.57 9.79 -19.18
CA PHE A 15 10.55 9.13 -17.87
C PHE A 15 11.31 9.92 -16.80
N VAL A 16 12.53 10.39 -17.11
CA VAL A 16 13.32 11.24 -16.21
C VAL A 16 12.58 12.55 -15.94
N GLY A 17 11.94 13.13 -16.96
CA GLY A 17 11.07 14.30 -16.82
C GLY A 17 9.90 14.06 -15.86
N PHE A 18 9.24 12.90 -15.95
CA PHE A 18 8.19 12.50 -15.01
C PHE A 18 8.71 12.33 -13.59
N ILE A 19 9.87 11.69 -13.39
CA ILE A 19 10.49 11.55 -12.07
C ILE A 19 10.75 12.94 -11.46
N ALA A 20 11.34 13.87 -12.23
CA ALA A 20 11.58 15.23 -11.75
C ALA A 20 10.29 15.98 -11.41
N TYR A 21 9.23 15.78 -12.20
CA TYR A 21 7.88 16.32 -11.93
C TYR A 21 7.29 15.76 -10.63
N ALA A 22 7.31 14.44 -10.46
CA ALA A 22 6.79 13.77 -9.27
C ALA A 22 7.56 14.18 -8.01
N MET A 23 8.89 14.27 -8.09
CA MET A 23 9.76 14.74 -6.99
C MET A 23 9.49 16.18 -6.56
N ARG A 24 8.99 17.03 -7.48
CA ARG A 24 8.59 18.41 -7.18
C ARG A 24 7.16 18.52 -6.63
N GLY A 25 6.53 17.40 -6.29
CA GLY A 25 5.15 17.36 -5.80
C GLY A 25 4.10 17.47 -6.91
N GLY A 26 4.48 17.16 -8.16
CA GLY A 26 3.55 17.10 -9.28
C GLY A 26 2.41 16.10 -9.03
N ASN A 27 1.24 16.39 -9.59
CA ASN A 27 0.07 15.52 -9.47
C ASN A 27 0.29 14.24 -10.29
N LEU A 28 0.39 13.09 -9.61
CA LEU A 28 0.69 11.80 -10.25
C LEU A 28 -0.35 11.40 -11.29
N THR A 29 -1.62 11.72 -11.09
CA THR A 29 -2.69 11.45 -12.08
C THR A 29 -2.37 12.15 -13.40
N VAL A 30 -2.03 13.44 -13.35
CA VAL A 30 -1.65 14.22 -14.54
C VAL A 30 -0.38 13.64 -15.15
N GLY A 31 0.62 13.33 -14.32
CA GLY A 31 1.89 12.78 -14.79
C GLY A 31 1.71 11.45 -15.54
N PHE A 32 0.98 10.50 -14.98
CA PHE A 32 0.71 9.22 -15.63
C PHE A 32 -0.12 9.39 -16.90
N PHE A 33 -1.17 10.23 -16.88
CA PHE A 33 -1.99 10.46 -18.08
C PHE A 33 -1.17 11.07 -19.23
N VAL A 34 -0.33 12.06 -18.94
CA VAL A 34 0.58 12.65 -19.93
C VAL A 34 1.57 11.62 -20.47
N LEU A 35 2.15 10.79 -19.59
CA LEU A 35 3.04 9.72 -20.02
C LEU A 35 2.33 8.69 -20.92
N SER A 36 1.08 8.31 -20.63
CA SER A 36 0.29 7.41 -21.49
C SER A 36 0.19 7.95 -22.91
N VAL A 37 -0.08 9.25 -23.06
CA VAL A 37 -0.16 9.93 -24.36
C VAL A 37 1.22 9.97 -25.04
N LEU A 38 2.26 10.41 -24.33
CA LEU A 38 3.61 10.53 -24.87
C LEU A 38 4.17 9.19 -25.34
N TRP A 39 4.03 8.14 -24.53
CA TRP A 39 4.58 6.82 -24.84
C TRP A 39 3.79 6.12 -25.95
N THR A 40 2.48 6.32 -26.01
CA THR A 40 1.70 5.92 -27.19
C THR A 40 2.22 6.63 -28.44
N GLY A 41 2.48 7.94 -28.36
CA GLY A 41 3.09 8.69 -29.47
C GLY A 41 4.45 8.13 -29.89
N VAL A 42 5.32 7.79 -28.93
CA VAL A 42 6.62 7.16 -29.19
C VAL A 42 6.46 5.82 -29.92
N TYR A 43 5.50 4.97 -29.52
CA TYR A 43 5.22 3.72 -30.24
C TYR A 43 4.92 3.97 -31.73
N TYR A 44 4.11 5.00 -32.03
CA TYR A 44 3.71 5.34 -33.40
C TYR A 44 4.85 5.93 -34.24
N ILE A 45 5.91 6.48 -33.63
CA ILE A 45 7.15 6.76 -34.37
C ILE A 45 7.71 5.46 -34.95
N GLY A 46 7.72 4.37 -34.18
CA GLY A 46 8.10 3.05 -34.67
C GLY A 46 7.19 2.52 -35.79
N VAL A 47 5.90 2.86 -35.77
CA VAL A 47 4.97 2.54 -36.87
C VAL A 47 5.36 3.31 -38.14
N LEU A 48 5.69 4.60 -38.02
CA LEU A 48 6.13 5.43 -39.14
C LEU A 48 7.48 4.98 -39.71
N THR A 49 8.36 4.39 -38.91
CA THR A 49 9.66 3.86 -39.35
C THR A 49 9.62 2.39 -39.79
N GLY A 50 8.46 1.74 -39.73
CA GLY A 50 8.28 0.33 -40.10
C GLY A 50 8.81 -0.68 -39.07
N ASP A 51 9.14 -0.22 -37.86
CA ASP A 51 9.62 -1.08 -36.76
C ASP A 51 8.43 -1.68 -35.94
N ASN A 52 7.21 -1.10 -36.00
CA ASN A 52 6.02 -1.52 -35.25
C ASN A 52 4.75 -1.61 -36.12
N GLU A 53 3.79 -2.44 -35.70
CA GLU A 53 2.44 -2.51 -36.30
C GLU A 53 1.44 -1.55 -35.62
N PRO A 54 0.54 -0.89 -36.38
CA PRO A 54 -0.49 -0.03 -35.80
C PRO A 54 -1.52 -0.84 -34.99
N PHE A 55 -2.15 -0.20 -34.01
CA PHE A 55 -3.18 -0.80 -33.16
C PHE A 55 -4.29 0.20 -32.80
N ASN A 56 -5.31 -0.21 -32.04
CA ASN A 56 -6.38 0.70 -31.61
C ASN A 56 -6.01 1.34 -30.27
N PHE A 57 -5.19 2.39 -30.28
CA PHE A 57 -4.70 3.02 -29.05
C PHE A 57 -5.81 3.58 -28.14
N ILE A 58 -6.95 4.03 -28.69
CA ILE A 58 -8.08 4.50 -27.89
C ILE A 58 -8.62 3.35 -27.04
N LYS A 59 -8.83 2.19 -27.66
CA LYS A 59 -9.31 1.00 -26.96
C LYS A 59 -8.22 0.40 -26.06
N ASP A 60 -7.05 0.13 -26.62
CA ASP A 60 -6.05 -0.74 -26.02
C ASP A 60 -5.13 0.00 -25.02
N THR A 61 -5.00 1.33 -25.12
CA THR A 61 -4.26 2.15 -24.15
C THR A 61 -5.19 2.84 -23.15
N PHE A 62 -6.27 3.47 -23.61
CA PHE A 62 -7.05 4.39 -22.76
C PHE A 62 -8.31 3.76 -22.17
N SER A 63 -9.02 2.90 -22.91
CA SER A 63 -10.30 2.37 -22.46
C SER A 63 -10.17 1.04 -21.71
N GLN A 64 -9.65 0.01 -22.37
CA GLN A 64 -9.64 -1.35 -21.84
C GLN A 64 -8.78 -1.51 -20.58
N PRO A 65 -7.58 -0.90 -20.46
CA PRO A 65 -6.78 -1.02 -19.24
C PRO A 65 -7.51 -0.47 -18.00
N ALA A 66 -8.19 0.67 -18.14
CA ALA A 66 -8.98 1.25 -17.06
C ALA A 66 -10.20 0.38 -16.70
N LEU A 67 -10.88 -0.20 -17.69
CA LEU A 67 -12.01 -1.10 -17.47
C LEU A 67 -11.57 -2.42 -16.81
N ASN A 68 -10.44 -2.99 -17.23
CA ASN A 68 -9.86 -4.20 -16.64
C ASN A 68 -9.48 -3.98 -15.18
N TYR A 69 -9.01 -2.77 -14.83
CA TYR A 69 -8.74 -2.39 -13.45
C TYR A 69 -10.00 -2.25 -12.58
N GLY A 70 -11.19 -2.29 -13.17
CA GLY A 70 -12.47 -2.19 -12.45
C GLY A 70 -12.61 -3.21 -11.33
N GLY A 71 -12.13 -4.44 -11.53
CA GLY A 71 -12.13 -5.48 -10.50
C GLY A 71 -11.33 -5.08 -9.25
N THR A 72 -10.10 -4.58 -9.45
CA THR A 72 -9.25 -4.05 -8.37
C THR A 72 -9.89 -2.83 -7.70
N ALA A 73 -10.47 -1.91 -8.48
CA ALA A 73 -11.15 -0.72 -7.95
C ALA A 73 -12.33 -1.07 -7.04
N VAL A 74 -13.12 -2.09 -7.38
CA VAL A 74 -14.22 -2.59 -6.52
C VAL A 74 -13.70 -3.06 -5.17
N GLN A 75 -12.59 -3.81 -5.14
CA GLN A 75 -11.98 -4.26 -3.89
C GLN A 75 -11.48 -3.10 -3.03
N ILE A 76 -10.88 -2.07 -3.65
CA ILE A 76 -10.46 -0.84 -2.95
C ILE A 76 -11.65 -0.13 -2.32
N ILE A 77 -12.76 0.00 -3.06
CA ILE A 77 -13.99 0.64 -2.56
C ILE A 77 -14.54 -0.10 -1.34
N PHE A 78 -14.67 -1.43 -1.41
CA PHE A 78 -15.18 -2.22 -0.29
C PHE A 78 -14.24 -2.23 0.91
N GLY A 79 -12.92 -2.27 0.68
CA GLY A 79 -11.92 -2.20 1.74
C GLY A 79 -11.91 -0.86 2.46
N ALA A 80 -12.02 0.24 1.71
CA ALA A 80 -12.14 1.57 2.27
C ALA A 80 -13.46 1.75 3.03
N TRP A 81 -14.56 1.24 2.49
CA TRP A 81 -15.84 1.29 3.16
C TRP A 81 -15.84 0.50 4.47
N PHE A 82 -15.32 -0.72 4.47
CA PHE A 82 -15.17 -1.51 5.69
C PHE A 82 -14.31 -0.80 6.73
N GLY A 83 -13.17 -0.22 6.31
CA GLY A 83 -12.32 0.61 7.17
C GLY A 83 -13.09 1.77 7.80
N ARG A 84 -13.91 2.49 7.02
CA ARG A 84 -14.76 3.57 7.54
C ARG A 84 -15.80 3.06 8.52
N VAL A 85 -16.38 1.88 8.27
CA VAL A 85 -17.37 1.25 9.16
C VAL A 85 -16.75 0.89 10.51
N LEU A 86 -15.53 0.35 10.56
CA LEU A 86 -14.82 0.09 11.82
C LEU A 86 -14.62 1.35 12.67
N VAL A 87 -14.39 2.50 12.02
CA VAL A 87 -14.23 3.78 12.70
C VAL A 87 -15.58 4.32 13.15
N ASP A 88 -16.54 4.46 12.25
CA ASP A 88 -17.82 5.14 12.49
C ASP A 88 -18.78 4.37 13.40
N THR A 89 -18.55 3.08 13.57
CA THR A 89 -19.28 2.26 14.55
C THR A 89 -18.66 2.29 15.95
N GLY A 90 -17.45 2.83 16.09
CA GLY A 90 -16.75 2.99 17.37
C GLY A 90 -15.79 1.86 17.72
N ILE A 91 -15.63 0.82 16.87
CA ILE A 91 -14.69 -0.29 17.14
C ILE A 91 -13.27 0.23 17.28
N ALA A 92 -12.79 1.00 16.29
CA ALA A 92 -11.43 1.53 16.29
C ALA A 92 -11.15 2.39 17.53
N ALA A 93 -12.10 3.26 17.91
CA ALA A 93 -11.98 4.09 19.11
C ALA A 93 -11.96 3.25 20.40
N SER A 94 -12.91 2.31 20.53
CA SER A 94 -13.08 1.53 21.75
C SER A 94 -11.90 0.58 22.02
N ILE A 95 -11.45 -0.17 21.00
CA ILE A 95 -10.30 -1.09 21.16
C ILE A 95 -9.02 -0.33 21.51
N SER A 96 -8.79 0.80 20.85
CA SER A 96 -7.60 1.63 21.05
C SER A 96 -7.55 2.22 22.45
N ASN A 97 -8.66 2.79 22.93
CA ASN A 97 -8.73 3.39 24.26
C ASN A 97 -8.57 2.35 25.37
N ARG A 98 -9.28 1.22 25.30
CA ARG A 98 -9.11 0.16 26.31
C ARG A 98 -7.67 -0.34 26.37
N THR A 99 -7.07 -0.53 25.20
CA THR A 99 -5.69 -1.00 25.07
C THR A 99 -4.69 -0.02 25.67
N ALA A 100 -4.90 1.27 25.45
CA ALA A 100 -4.06 2.31 26.03
C ALA A 100 -4.21 2.40 27.55
N GLN A 101 -5.44 2.32 28.07
CA GLN A 101 -5.73 2.33 29.51
C GLN A 101 -5.03 1.19 30.26
N VAL A 102 -5.01 -0.01 29.68
CA VAL A 102 -4.28 -1.18 30.24
C VAL A 102 -2.78 -0.88 30.40
N GLY A 103 -2.23 0.00 29.57
CA GLY A 103 -0.82 0.39 29.58
C GLY A 103 -0.52 1.78 30.16
N GLU A 104 -1.46 2.50 30.76
CA GLU A 104 -1.25 3.90 31.22
C GLU A 104 -0.09 4.03 32.23
N LYS A 105 0.13 3.03 33.09
CA LYS A 105 1.28 2.98 34.01
C LYS A 105 2.59 2.49 33.38
N ARG A 106 2.53 2.03 32.13
CA ARG A 106 3.65 1.43 31.38
C ARG A 106 3.64 1.98 29.94
N PRO A 107 4.08 3.24 29.71
CA PRO A 107 3.99 3.90 28.40
C PRO A 107 4.57 3.10 27.22
N VAL A 108 5.65 2.35 27.44
CA VAL A 108 6.26 1.47 26.42
C VAL A 108 5.31 0.33 26.05
N LEU A 109 4.68 -0.31 27.04
CA LEU A 109 3.72 -1.38 26.78
C LEU A 109 2.47 -0.83 26.09
N ALA A 110 1.95 0.31 26.53
CA ALA A 110 0.85 0.98 25.84
C ALA A 110 1.19 1.27 24.36
N THR A 111 2.41 1.76 24.08
CA THR A 111 2.85 2.03 22.71
C THR A 111 2.90 0.75 21.86
N ILE A 112 3.41 -0.35 22.41
CA ILE A 112 3.41 -1.66 21.73
C ILE A 112 1.98 -2.11 21.43
N LEU A 113 1.08 -2.00 22.41
CA LEU A 113 -0.29 -2.44 22.22
C LEU A 113 -1.04 -1.54 21.22
N VAL A 114 -0.77 -0.23 21.19
CA VAL A 114 -1.28 0.69 20.16
C VAL A 114 -0.76 0.30 18.76
N ALA A 115 0.51 -0.09 18.65
CA ALA A 115 1.08 -0.59 17.39
C ALA A 115 0.37 -1.86 16.91
N LEU A 116 0.14 -2.81 17.83
CA LEU A 116 -0.60 -4.05 17.54
C LEU A 116 -2.06 -3.79 17.15
N VAL A 117 -2.74 -2.87 17.83
CA VAL A 117 -4.10 -2.44 17.47
C VAL A 117 -4.13 -1.74 16.11
N THR A 118 -3.14 -0.90 15.81
CA THR A 118 -3.01 -0.27 14.49
C THR A 118 -2.89 -1.36 13.42
N CYS A 119 -1.95 -2.30 13.62
CA CYS A 119 -1.76 -3.41 12.69
C CYS A 119 -3.06 -4.22 12.51
N LEU A 120 -3.73 -4.54 13.62
CA LEU A 120 -4.99 -5.28 13.65
C LEU A 120 -6.10 -4.59 12.84
N ILE A 121 -6.27 -3.28 12.98
CA ILE A 121 -7.30 -2.53 12.25
C ILE A 121 -7.01 -2.57 10.74
N PHE A 122 -5.75 -2.40 10.35
CA PHE A 122 -5.32 -2.30 8.95
C PHE A 122 -5.11 -3.64 8.25
N THR A 123 -5.33 -4.79 8.90
CA THR A 123 -5.33 -6.09 8.20
C THR A 123 -6.40 -6.14 7.12
N SER A 124 -7.48 -5.37 7.30
CA SER A 124 -8.59 -5.29 6.34
C SER A 124 -9.02 -3.87 6.00
N ALA A 125 -8.80 -2.89 6.90
CA ALA A 125 -9.06 -1.49 6.58
C ALA A 125 -8.07 -0.98 5.52
N TYR A 126 -8.54 -0.21 4.56
CA TYR A 126 -7.70 0.39 3.53
C TYR A 126 -8.08 1.87 3.29
N GLY A 127 -7.17 2.63 2.68
CA GLY A 127 -7.42 4.00 2.24
C GLY A 127 -7.00 5.07 3.25
N VAL A 128 -6.71 6.26 2.72
CA VAL A 128 -6.24 7.41 3.51
C VAL A 128 -7.28 7.86 4.53
N GLY A 129 -8.57 7.84 4.20
CA GLY A 129 -9.66 8.20 5.12
C GLY A 129 -9.69 7.33 6.37
N SER A 130 -9.53 6.01 6.21
CA SER A 130 -9.41 5.07 7.33
C SER A 130 -8.19 5.40 8.20
N ALA A 131 -7.05 5.69 7.59
CA ALA A 131 -5.82 6.06 8.30
C ALA A 131 -5.93 7.39 9.05
N ILE A 132 -6.52 8.42 8.44
CA ILE A 132 -6.81 9.70 9.09
C ILE A 132 -7.68 9.45 10.33
N ALA A 133 -8.80 8.74 10.13
CA ALA A 133 -9.78 8.55 11.19
C ALA A 133 -9.24 7.73 12.38
N VAL A 134 -8.43 6.69 12.11
CA VAL A 134 -7.73 5.94 13.17
C VAL A 134 -6.60 6.77 13.79
N GLY A 135 -5.86 7.55 12.99
CA GLY A 135 -4.78 8.39 13.49
C GLY A 135 -5.26 9.50 14.43
N VAL A 136 -6.40 10.14 14.13
CA VAL A 136 -7.05 11.13 15.00
C VAL A 136 -7.42 10.53 16.37
N ILE A 137 -7.60 9.21 16.45
CA ILE A 137 -7.83 8.50 17.72
C ILE A 137 -6.49 8.16 18.39
N LEU A 138 -5.54 7.57 17.64
CA LEU A 138 -4.34 6.97 18.20
C LEU A 138 -3.25 7.98 18.57
N PHE A 139 -3.11 9.08 17.83
CA PHE A 139 -2.10 10.09 18.14
C PHE A 139 -2.39 10.81 19.47
N PRO A 140 -3.62 11.26 19.78
CA PRO A 140 -3.92 11.80 21.11
C PRO A 140 -3.66 10.81 22.24
N ILE A 141 -3.95 9.52 22.03
CA ILE A 141 -3.64 8.46 23.00
C ILE A 141 -2.13 8.37 23.26
N MET A 142 -1.32 8.27 22.21
CA MET A 142 0.15 8.20 22.33
C MET A 142 0.73 9.49 22.93
N ALA A 143 0.16 10.64 22.60
CA ALA A 143 0.57 11.91 23.15
C ALA A 143 0.25 12.03 24.65
N ARG A 144 -0.91 11.55 25.10
CA ARG A 144 -1.30 11.56 26.53
C ARG A 144 -0.35 10.75 27.41
N ILE A 145 0.22 9.66 26.89
CA ILE A 145 1.19 8.82 27.61
C ILE A 145 2.65 9.25 27.36
N GLY A 146 2.88 10.38 26.67
CA GLY A 146 4.20 10.97 26.48
C GLY A 146 5.06 10.37 25.35
N VAL A 147 4.50 9.65 24.38
CA VAL A 147 5.30 9.13 23.25
C VAL A 147 5.78 10.28 22.37
N PRO A 148 7.09 10.50 22.17
CA PRO A 148 7.57 11.60 21.33
C PRO A 148 7.03 11.51 19.89
N LYS A 149 6.62 12.65 19.30
CA LYS A 149 6.02 12.77 17.96
C LYS A 149 6.70 11.91 16.88
N LYS A 150 8.03 11.98 16.77
CA LYS A 150 8.81 11.22 15.78
C LYS A 150 8.67 9.69 15.93
N ILE A 151 8.50 9.22 17.16
CA ILE A 151 8.26 7.81 17.46
C ILE A 151 6.81 7.47 17.15
N ALA A 152 5.86 8.30 17.60
CA ALA A 152 4.43 8.08 17.37
C ALA A 152 4.09 7.95 15.88
N VAL A 153 4.55 8.89 15.03
CA VAL A 153 4.33 8.83 13.57
C VAL A 153 4.93 7.55 12.97
N SER A 154 6.17 7.23 13.34
CA SER A 154 6.86 6.04 12.79
C SER A 154 6.18 4.74 13.24
N VAL A 155 5.79 4.63 14.51
CA VAL A 155 5.06 3.46 15.03
C VAL A 155 3.74 3.28 14.28
N PHE A 156 2.97 4.35 14.11
CA PHE A 156 1.69 4.30 13.43
C PHE A 156 1.84 3.84 11.96
N THR A 157 2.68 4.55 11.20
CA THR A 157 2.88 4.30 9.75
C THR A 157 3.52 2.94 9.45
N LEU A 158 4.53 2.53 10.24
CA LEU A 158 5.14 1.20 10.10
C LEU A 158 4.19 0.06 10.48
N SER A 159 3.28 0.28 11.44
CA SER A 159 2.26 -0.71 11.82
C SER A 159 1.18 -0.87 10.76
N ILE A 160 0.76 0.23 10.11
CA ILE A 160 -0.09 0.16 8.91
C ILE A 160 0.63 -0.67 7.83
N GLY A 161 1.90 -0.33 7.55
CA GLY A 161 2.72 -1.06 6.59
C GLY A 161 2.87 -2.56 6.90
N ALA A 162 2.91 -2.95 8.17
CA ALA A 162 2.99 -4.37 8.55
C ALA A 162 1.69 -5.10 8.21
N ALA A 163 0.54 -4.48 8.54
CA ALA A 163 -0.77 -5.04 8.26
C ALA A 163 -1.06 -5.23 6.77
N MET A 164 -0.47 -4.36 5.95
CA MET A 164 -0.61 -4.39 4.50
C MET A 164 -0.14 -5.70 3.85
N TRP A 165 0.73 -6.48 4.49
CA TRP A 165 1.15 -7.80 4.00
C TRP A 165 0.02 -8.83 3.97
N VAL A 166 -0.97 -8.71 4.86
CA VAL A 166 -2.14 -9.59 4.92
C VAL A 166 -3.42 -8.89 4.45
N ASN A 167 -3.28 -7.71 3.86
CA ASN A 167 -4.40 -6.93 3.35
C ASN A 167 -4.64 -7.26 1.87
N SER A 168 -5.77 -7.91 1.58
CA SER A 168 -6.13 -8.33 0.22
C SER A 168 -6.25 -7.17 -0.75
N VAL A 169 -6.69 -6.01 -0.29
CA VAL A 169 -6.87 -4.81 -1.11
C VAL A 169 -5.53 -4.31 -1.63
N LEU A 170 -4.49 -4.30 -0.78
CA LEU A 170 -3.15 -3.92 -1.25
C LEU A 170 -2.55 -5.01 -2.14
N PHE A 171 -2.71 -6.28 -1.77
CA PHE A 171 -2.21 -7.38 -2.60
C PHE A 171 -2.69 -7.29 -4.04
N VAL A 172 -4.00 -7.12 -4.26
CA VAL A 172 -4.58 -7.11 -5.62
C VAL A 172 -4.09 -5.92 -6.44
N GLN A 173 -3.81 -4.78 -5.80
CA GLN A 173 -3.17 -3.64 -6.48
C GLN A 173 -1.78 -3.98 -7.01
N PHE A 174 -0.98 -4.72 -6.24
CA PHE A 174 0.33 -5.18 -6.73
C PHE A 174 0.21 -6.35 -7.71
N ALA A 175 -0.74 -7.27 -7.50
CA ALA A 175 -0.95 -8.43 -8.37
C ALA A 175 -1.30 -8.02 -9.81
N THR A 176 -2.00 -6.90 -10.01
CA THR A 176 -2.29 -6.35 -11.35
C THR A 176 -1.02 -6.16 -12.20
N PHE A 177 0.13 -5.86 -11.59
CA PHE A 177 1.38 -5.70 -12.34
C PHE A 177 1.92 -7.00 -12.93
N PHE A 178 1.44 -8.14 -12.44
CA PHE A 178 1.86 -9.49 -12.84
C PHE A 178 0.77 -10.22 -13.63
N GLU A 179 -0.36 -9.56 -13.90
CA GLU A 179 -1.49 -10.14 -14.60
C GLU A 179 -1.09 -10.51 -16.04
N GLY A 180 -1.46 -11.73 -16.46
CA GLY A 180 -1.11 -12.26 -17.78
C GLY A 180 0.35 -12.69 -17.94
N TYR A 181 1.18 -12.57 -16.89
CA TYR A 181 2.53 -13.12 -16.93
C TYR A 181 2.51 -14.65 -16.88
N GLN A 182 3.16 -15.28 -17.85
CA GLN A 182 3.36 -16.72 -17.88
C GLN A 182 4.67 -17.05 -17.17
N SER A 183 4.58 -17.35 -15.87
CA SER A 183 5.76 -17.73 -15.08
C SER A 183 6.36 -19.04 -15.61
N PRO A 184 7.70 -19.19 -15.66
CA PRO A 184 8.36 -20.40 -16.15
C PRO A 184 7.99 -21.69 -15.40
N ASP A 185 7.59 -21.58 -14.14
CA ASP A 185 7.14 -22.67 -13.29
C ASP A 185 5.62 -22.95 -13.40
N GLY A 186 4.91 -22.20 -14.25
CA GLY A 186 3.47 -22.30 -14.45
C GLY A 186 2.61 -21.69 -13.33
N GLN A 187 3.22 -21.07 -12.31
CA GLN A 187 2.47 -20.44 -11.22
C GLN A 187 1.97 -19.04 -11.59
N THR A 188 0.85 -18.64 -10.96
CA THR A 188 0.26 -17.31 -11.08
C THR A 188 0.32 -16.57 -9.76
N VAL A 189 0.56 -15.26 -9.82
CA VAL A 189 0.51 -14.38 -8.65
C VAL A 189 -0.95 -14.14 -8.30
N GLU A 190 -1.44 -14.82 -7.27
CA GLU A 190 -2.86 -14.77 -6.88
C GLU A 190 -3.06 -14.72 -5.37
N TRP A 191 -4.20 -14.15 -4.95
CA TRP A 191 -4.55 -14.09 -3.53
C TRP A 191 -5.00 -15.47 -3.07
N GLY A 192 -4.36 -15.99 -2.03
CA GLY A 192 -4.72 -17.29 -1.48
C GLY A 192 -3.77 -17.76 -0.41
N ASN A 193 -3.91 -19.03 -0.03
CA ASN A 193 -3.12 -19.63 1.06
C ASN A 193 -1.62 -19.66 0.77
N HIS A 194 -1.22 -19.79 -0.50
CA HIS A 194 0.19 -19.73 -0.91
C HIS A 194 0.80 -18.37 -0.53
N TYR A 195 0.21 -17.27 -1.02
CA TYR A 195 0.63 -15.92 -0.65
C TYR A 195 0.52 -15.67 0.85
N LEU A 196 -0.60 -16.05 1.48
CA LEU A 196 -0.83 -15.78 2.91
C LEU A 196 0.15 -16.52 3.82
N SER A 197 0.70 -17.66 3.40
CA SER A 197 1.77 -18.35 4.14
C SER A 197 2.99 -17.44 4.31
N PHE A 198 3.34 -16.68 3.28
CA PHE A 198 4.38 -15.65 3.32
C PHE A 198 3.90 -14.35 3.95
N GLY A 199 2.73 -13.82 3.55
CA GLY A 199 2.23 -12.52 3.98
C GLY A 199 2.06 -12.43 5.49
N ILE A 200 1.61 -13.50 6.15
CA ILE A 200 1.53 -13.58 7.62
C ILE A 200 2.92 -13.50 8.24
N VAL A 201 3.90 -14.23 7.69
CA VAL A 201 5.29 -14.21 8.17
C VAL A 201 5.92 -12.83 7.95
N ALA A 202 5.70 -12.20 6.81
CA ALA A 202 6.17 -10.84 6.51
C ALA A 202 5.58 -9.79 7.46
N MET A 203 4.27 -9.86 7.73
CA MET A 203 3.60 -9.03 8.75
C MET A 203 4.25 -9.21 10.12
N ILE A 204 4.50 -10.45 10.55
CA ILE A 204 5.13 -10.75 11.85
C ILE A 204 6.54 -10.18 11.90
N ILE A 205 7.36 -10.39 10.88
CA ILE A 205 8.73 -9.86 10.80
C ILE A 205 8.72 -8.32 10.91
N GLN A 206 7.85 -7.65 10.17
CA GLN A 206 7.72 -6.19 10.23
C GLN A 206 7.22 -5.72 11.60
N MET A 207 6.26 -6.41 12.21
CA MET A 207 5.79 -6.08 13.57
C MET A 207 6.88 -6.30 14.63
N ILE A 208 7.72 -7.34 14.49
CA ILE A 208 8.89 -7.51 15.34
C ILE A 208 9.82 -6.30 15.19
N ALA A 209 10.08 -5.83 13.98
CA ALA A 209 10.89 -4.63 13.75
C ALA A 209 10.27 -3.37 14.40
N VAL A 210 8.95 -3.20 14.33
CA VAL A 210 8.23 -2.10 15.02
C VAL A 210 8.37 -2.21 16.54
N ILE A 211 8.21 -3.41 17.10
CA ILE A 211 8.36 -3.65 18.55
C ILE A 211 9.80 -3.37 18.98
N LEU A 212 10.80 -3.86 18.24
CA LEU A 212 12.20 -3.58 18.51
C LEU A 212 12.48 -2.07 18.44
N PHE A 213 11.93 -1.36 17.46
CA PHE A 213 12.04 0.10 17.36
C PHE A 213 11.47 0.82 18.59
N ILE A 214 10.30 0.38 19.09
CA ILE A 214 9.70 0.90 20.32
C ILE A 214 10.60 0.62 21.53
N LEU A 215 11.11 -0.61 21.66
CA LEU A 215 11.99 -1.02 22.76
C LEU A 215 13.32 -0.26 22.76
N LEU A 216 13.93 -0.05 21.60
CA LEU A 216 15.15 0.76 21.45
C LEU A 216 14.92 2.23 21.86
N ASN A 217 13.70 2.73 21.72
CA ASN A 217 13.32 4.06 22.16
C ASN A 217 12.61 4.10 23.53
N ALA A 218 12.62 2.99 24.28
CA ALA A 218 11.89 2.87 25.55
C ALA A 218 12.25 3.96 26.56
N LYS A 219 13.52 4.35 26.67
CA LYS A 219 13.95 5.44 27.58
C LYS A 219 13.29 6.77 27.21
N LYS A 220 13.18 7.09 25.92
CA LYS A 220 12.55 8.33 25.43
C LYS A 220 11.04 8.32 25.63
N ILE A 221 10.42 7.15 25.54
CA ILE A 221 8.98 6.98 25.76
C ILE A 221 8.65 7.07 27.27
N ARG A 222 9.45 6.44 28.14
CA ARG A 222 9.24 6.48 29.60
C ARG A 222 9.41 7.88 30.20
N ASN A 223 10.33 8.66 29.64
CA ASN A 223 10.66 9.99 30.12
C ASN A 223 10.00 11.10 29.29
N GLY A 224 9.08 10.75 28.38
CA GLY A 224 8.44 11.73 27.51
C GLY A 224 7.31 12.46 28.22
N GLU A 225 7.13 13.73 27.89
CA GLU A 225 6.10 14.58 28.48
C GLU A 225 4.82 14.54 27.61
N PRO A 226 3.63 14.48 28.24
CA PRO A 226 2.38 14.57 27.51
C PRO A 226 2.23 15.89 26.75
N TYR A 227 1.59 15.83 25.59
CA TYR A 227 1.31 17.01 24.76
C TYR A 227 -0.07 16.91 24.12
N GLU A 228 -0.61 18.05 23.69
CA GLU A 228 -1.89 18.09 22.98
C GLU A 228 -1.72 17.85 21.49
N VAL A 229 -2.69 17.17 20.89
CA VAL A 229 -2.73 16.81 19.48
C VAL A 229 -4.12 17.03 18.93
N GLY A 230 -4.20 17.66 17.75
CA GLY A 230 -5.44 17.89 17.02
C GLY A 230 -6.30 19.03 17.57
N ASP A 231 -7.40 19.32 16.88
CA ASP A 231 -8.42 20.25 17.33
C ASP A 231 -9.27 19.58 18.44
N PRO A 232 -9.45 20.21 19.62
CA PRO A 232 -10.37 19.72 20.65
C PRO A 232 -11.78 19.40 20.15
N ASN A 233 -12.25 20.08 19.09
CA ASN A 233 -13.57 19.88 18.49
C ASN A 233 -13.66 18.62 17.61
N GLU A 234 -12.53 18.05 17.20
CA GLU A 234 -12.46 16.81 16.42
C GLU A 234 -12.33 15.55 17.32
N ARG A 235 -12.32 15.73 18.65
CA ARG A 235 -12.26 14.61 19.60
C ARG A 235 -13.55 13.79 19.48
N VAL A 236 -13.43 12.61 18.88
CA VAL A 236 -14.53 11.64 18.78
C VAL A 236 -14.91 11.17 20.18
N GLU A 237 -16.16 11.39 20.59
CA GLU A 237 -16.70 10.78 21.81
C GLU A 237 -16.47 9.26 21.77
N THR A 238 -15.81 8.73 22.79
CA THR A 238 -15.52 7.30 22.91
C THR A 238 -16.79 6.53 23.17
N LYS A 239 -17.48 6.14 22.09
CA LYS A 239 -18.59 5.21 22.15
C LYS A 239 -18.03 3.81 22.43
N GLU A 240 -18.26 3.31 23.64
CA GLU A 240 -17.90 1.94 23.97
C GLU A 240 -18.76 0.96 23.19
N VAL A 241 -18.10 0.01 22.52
CA VAL A 241 -18.76 -1.13 21.86
C VAL A 241 -18.42 -2.42 22.59
N PRO A 242 -19.21 -3.49 22.42
CA PRO A 242 -18.94 -4.77 23.07
C PRO A 242 -17.57 -5.33 22.67
N VAL A 243 -16.79 -5.83 23.65
CA VAL A 243 -15.39 -6.25 23.45
C VAL A 243 -15.21 -7.34 22.40
N TRP A 244 -16.19 -8.24 22.26
CA TRP A 244 -16.14 -9.30 21.26
C TRP A 244 -16.20 -8.77 19.81
N THR A 245 -16.63 -7.52 19.60
CA THR A 245 -16.60 -6.87 18.26
C THR A 245 -15.18 -6.53 17.81
N TYR A 246 -14.18 -6.59 18.70
CA TYR A 246 -12.78 -6.32 18.36
C TYR A 246 -12.16 -7.34 17.40
N ILE A 247 -12.83 -8.47 17.17
CA ILE A 247 -12.43 -9.44 16.15
C ILE A 247 -12.77 -8.98 14.72
N MET A 248 -13.70 -8.03 14.54
CA MET A 248 -14.19 -7.61 13.22
C MET A 248 -13.07 -7.24 12.23
N PRO A 249 -12.00 -6.51 12.60
CA PRO A 249 -10.92 -6.19 11.67
C PRO A 249 -10.24 -7.41 11.03
N ILE A 250 -10.18 -8.57 11.70
CA ILE A 250 -9.57 -9.79 11.17
C ILE A 250 -10.56 -10.61 10.32
N VAL A 251 -11.87 -10.40 10.50
CA VAL A 251 -12.90 -11.25 9.87
C VAL A 251 -12.69 -11.43 8.36
N PRO A 252 -12.41 -10.38 7.56
CA PRO A 252 -12.19 -10.58 6.12
C PRO A 252 -11.03 -11.54 5.79
N VAL A 253 -9.90 -11.41 6.50
CA VAL A 253 -8.73 -12.26 6.32
C VAL A 253 -9.01 -13.68 6.82
N ALA A 254 -9.69 -13.83 7.97
CA ALA A 254 -10.06 -15.14 8.50
C ALA A 254 -10.99 -15.91 7.54
N LEU A 255 -11.98 -15.23 6.93
CA LEU A 255 -12.85 -15.83 5.92
C LEU A 255 -12.06 -16.29 4.69
N SER A 256 -11.06 -15.51 4.27
CA SER A 256 -10.17 -15.88 3.17
C SER A 256 -9.35 -17.14 3.49
N ILE A 257 -8.80 -17.26 4.70
CA ILE A 257 -7.96 -18.40 5.10
C ILE A 257 -8.79 -19.68 5.30
N PHE A 258 -9.85 -19.60 6.11
CA PHE A 258 -10.58 -20.79 6.56
C PHE A 258 -11.65 -21.24 5.56
N LEU A 259 -12.30 -20.29 4.89
CA LEU A 259 -13.40 -20.58 3.95
C LEU A 259 -12.98 -20.40 2.49
N LYS A 260 -11.74 -19.98 2.22
CA LYS A 260 -11.23 -19.71 0.85
C LYS A 260 -12.09 -18.72 0.09
N TRP A 261 -12.70 -17.77 0.80
CA TRP A 261 -13.53 -16.75 0.20
C TRP A 261 -12.70 -15.68 -0.49
N GLU A 262 -13.27 -15.12 -1.57
CA GLU A 262 -12.72 -13.94 -2.21
C GLU A 262 -12.81 -12.70 -1.30
N ALA A 263 -12.01 -11.69 -1.60
CA ALA A 263 -11.92 -10.47 -0.79
C ALA A 263 -13.25 -9.71 -0.70
N VAL A 264 -13.96 -9.53 -1.83
CA VAL A 264 -15.21 -8.77 -1.89
C VAL A 264 -16.31 -9.32 -0.96
N PRO A 265 -16.72 -10.61 -1.07
CA PRO A 265 -17.74 -11.16 -0.17
C PRO A 265 -17.29 -11.15 1.29
N SER A 266 -15.99 -11.36 1.55
CA SER A 266 -15.43 -11.31 2.90
C SER A 266 -15.55 -9.92 3.54
N LEU A 267 -15.24 -8.87 2.78
CA LEU A 267 -15.37 -7.47 3.22
C LEU A 267 -16.84 -7.05 3.41
N LEU A 268 -17.73 -7.47 2.51
CA LEU A 268 -19.17 -7.19 2.60
C LEU A 268 -19.80 -7.81 3.85
N ILE A 269 -19.53 -9.09 4.10
CA ILE A 269 -20.08 -9.78 5.27
C ILE A 269 -19.49 -9.21 6.56
N ALA A 270 -18.19 -8.94 6.61
CA ALA A 270 -17.59 -8.26 7.77
C ALA A 270 -18.20 -6.88 8.03
N THR A 271 -18.53 -6.13 6.97
CA THR A 271 -19.21 -4.84 7.06
C THR A 271 -20.59 -4.97 7.69
N ILE A 272 -21.42 -5.89 7.19
CA ILE A 272 -22.79 -6.11 7.71
C ILE A 272 -22.74 -6.61 9.16
N LEU A 273 -21.87 -7.59 9.45
CA LEU A 273 -21.67 -8.11 10.81
C LEU A 273 -21.20 -7.00 11.76
N THR A 274 -20.33 -6.10 11.30
CA THR A 274 -19.90 -4.96 12.12
C THR A 274 -21.08 -4.05 12.48
N PHE A 275 -21.94 -3.70 11.51
CA PHE A 275 -23.14 -2.91 11.81
C PHE A 275 -24.09 -3.61 12.78
N LEU A 276 -24.31 -4.91 12.60
CA LEU A 276 -25.17 -5.73 13.45
C LEU A 276 -24.64 -5.76 14.88
N PHE A 277 -23.37 -6.11 15.04
CA PHE A 277 -22.73 -6.39 16.32
C PHE A 277 -22.43 -5.14 17.15
N THR A 278 -22.32 -3.99 16.50
CA THR A 278 -22.20 -2.68 17.16
C THR A 278 -23.56 -2.04 17.48
N GLY A 279 -24.66 -2.73 17.18
CA GLY A 279 -26.02 -2.26 17.48
C GLY A 279 -26.49 -1.10 16.59
N ASN A 280 -25.88 -0.92 15.40
CA ASN A 280 -26.28 0.09 14.42
C ASN A 280 -27.44 -0.36 13.52
N MET A 281 -27.98 -1.57 13.73
CA MET A 281 -29.13 -2.14 12.99
C MET A 281 -30.46 -2.15 13.78
N LYS A 282 -30.61 -1.28 14.80
CA LYS A 282 -31.83 -1.24 15.63
C LYS A 282 -33.08 -0.77 14.88
N SER A 283 -32.92 0.04 13.83
CA SER A 283 -34.00 0.45 12.93
C SER A 283 -33.50 0.42 11.49
N LEU A 284 -34.38 0.05 10.55
CA LEU A 284 -34.01 -0.01 9.14
C LEU A 284 -33.59 1.37 8.61
N LYS A 285 -34.31 2.42 9.00
CA LYS A 285 -33.99 3.80 8.60
C LYS A 285 -32.61 4.23 9.10
N GLY A 286 -32.31 4.03 10.38
CA GLY A 286 -31.01 4.40 10.96
C GLY A 286 -29.85 3.58 10.38
N PHE A 287 -30.08 2.29 10.12
CA PHE A 287 -29.11 1.44 9.44
C PHE A 287 -28.80 1.98 8.03
N VAL A 288 -29.81 2.23 7.21
CA VAL A 288 -29.64 2.72 5.84
C VAL A 288 -28.95 4.09 5.82
N GLU A 289 -29.31 5.00 6.73
CA GLU A 289 -28.66 6.31 6.86
C GLU A 289 -27.16 6.17 7.20
N LYS A 290 -26.82 5.31 8.17
CA LYS A 290 -25.42 5.08 8.57
C LYS A 290 -24.62 4.36 7.49
N MET A 291 -25.23 3.36 6.84
CA MET A 291 -24.66 2.61 5.72
C MET A 291 -24.32 3.54 4.55
N ASN A 292 -25.27 4.39 4.13
CA ASN A 292 -25.05 5.36 3.07
C ASN A 292 -24.02 6.43 3.45
N GLY A 293 -24.05 6.92 4.69
CA GLY A 293 -23.10 7.90 5.20
C GLY A 293 -21.66 7.39 5.17
N THR A 294 -21.43 6.19 5.72
CA THR A 294 -20.10 5.55 5.73
C THR A 294 -19.59 5.27 4.31
N ALA A 295 -20.45 4.79 3.41
CA ALA A 295 -20.08 4.53 2.01
C ALA A 295 -19.70 5.82 1.27
N LYS A 296 -20.51 6.89 1.42
CA LYS A 296 -20.26 8.18 0.79
C LYS A 296 -18.93 8.78 1.21
N VAL A 297 -18.63 8.76 2.52
CA VAL A 297 -17.36 9.27 3.05
C VAL A 297 -16.20 8.42 2.55
N ALA A 298 -16.30 7.09 2.68
CA ALA A 298 -15.24 6.18 2.26
C ALA A 298 -14.86 6.34 0.78
N ILE A 299 -15.85 6.40 -0.11
CA ILE A 299 -15.64 6.59 -1.55
C ILE A 299 -15.05 7.98 -1.84
N GLY A 300 -15.54 9.03 -1.15
CA GLY A 300 -15.00 10.37 -1.25
C GLY A 300 -13.52 10.45 -0.89
N ASP A 301 -13.12 9.79 0.20
CA ASP A 301 -11.74 9.77 0.70
C ASP A 301 -10.75 9.07 -0.24
N ILE A 302 -11.22 8.14 -1.08
CA ILE A 302 -10.37 7.39 -2.03
C ILE A 302 -10.55 7.81 -3.50
N GLY A 303 -11.47 8.74 -3.80
CA GLY A 303 -11.79 9.11 -5.19
C GLY A 303 -10.57 9.54 -6.00
N GLY A 304 -9.70 10.37 -5.41
CA GLY A 304 -8.44 10.78 -6.04
C GLY A 304 -7.47 9.63 -6.30
N LEU A 305 -7.40 8.66 -5.38
CA LEU A 305 -6.58 7.46 -5.52
C LEU A 305 -7.07 6.59 -6.70
N LEU A 306 -8.38 6.39 -6.82
CA LEU A 306 -8.96 5.59 -7.90
C LEU A 306 -8.65 6.21 -9.28
N ILE A 307 -8.86 7.52 -9.44
CA ILE A 307 -8.54 8.20 -10.71
C ILE A 307 -7.04 8.10 -11.04
N MET A 308 -6.16 8.27 -10.05
CA MET A 308 -4.72 8.10 -10.24
C MET A 308 -4.38 6.69 -10.73
N LEU A 309 -4.96 5.65 -10.12
CA LEU A 309 -4.71 4.26 -10.49
C LEU A 309 -5.24 3.91 -11.89
N PHE A 310 -6.38 4.45 -12.30
CA PHE A 310 -6.85 4.29 -13.69
C PHE A 310 -5.89 4.93 -14.70
N CYS A 311 -5.35 6.12 -14.41
CA CYS A 311 -4.33 6.73 -15.27
C CYS A 311 -3.03 5.91 -15.29
N LEU A 312 -2.64 5.32 -14.15
CA LEU A 312 -1.50 4.42 -14.06
C LEU A 312 -1.67 3.20 -14.97
N THR A 313 -2.85 2.56 -15.00
CA THR A 313 -3.08 1.40 -15.89
C THR A 313 -3.03 1.76 -17.36
N MET A 314 -3.45 2.97 -17.74
CA MET A 314 -3.31 3.46 -19.12
C MET A 314 -1.83 3.62 -19.49
N PHE A 315 -1.03 4.14 -18.56
CA PHE A 315 0.41 4.31 -18.77
C PHE A 315 1.10 2.96 -18.91
N GLN A 316 0.73 1.99 -18.08
CA GLN A 316 1.26 0.62 -18.15
C GLN A 316 0.98 -0.03 -19.50
N ALA A 317 -0.24 0.09 -20.03
CA ALA A 317 -0.57 -0.45 -21.33
C ALA A 317 0.30 0.15 -22.46
N ALA A 318 0.54 1.47 -22.42
CA ALA A 318 1.48 2.12 -23.33
C ALA A 318 2.92 1.61 -23.13
N ALA A 319 3.36 1.46 -21.87
CA ALA A 319 4.71 1.01 -21.52
C ALA A 319 5.00 -0.42 -21.98
N ILE A 320 4.13 -1.37 -21.67
CA ILE A 320 4.25 -2.77 -22.10
C ILE A 320 4.38 -2.84 -23.62
N ARG A 321 3.55 -2.08 -24.35
CA ARG A 321 3.53 -2.11 -25.80
C ARG A 321 4.80 -1.55 -26.42
N VAL A 322 5.34 -0.46 -25.87
CA VAL A 322 6.59 0.14 -26.38
C VAL A 322 7.80 -0.71 -26.01
N LEU A 323 7.86 -1.22 -24.77
CA LEU A 323 9.05 -1.89 -24.24
C LEU A 323 9.23 -3.32 -24.76
N SER A 324 8.17 -3.98 -25.26
CA SER A 324 8.28 -5.30 -25.88
C SER A 324 9.26 -5.33 -27.07
N GLY A 325 9.40 -4.21 -27.79
CA GLY A 325 10.40 -4.05 -28.86
C GLY A 325 11.85 -3.93 -28.37
N PHE A 326 12.08 -3.67 -27.07
CA PHE A 326 13.40 -3.46 -26.47
C PHE A 326 13.91 -4.66 -25.65
N THR A 327 13.09 -5.68 -25.40
CA THR A 327 13.46 -6.88 -24.63
C THR A 327 14.80 -7.51 -25.05
N PRO A 328 15.13 -7.68 -26.35
CA PRO A 328 16.40 -8.29 -26.76
C PRO A 328 17.64 -7.47 -26.39
N ILE A 329 17.50 -6.15 -26.25
CA ILE A 329 18.60 -5.23 -25.91
C ILE A 329 18.76 -5.16 -24.39
N LEU A 330 17.65 -5.06 -23.66
CA LEU A 330 17.67 -4.91 -22.20
C LEU A 330 18.06 -6.21 -21.48
N GLY A 331 17.72 -7.37 -22.03
CA GLY A 331 18.05 -8.67 -21.45
C GLY A 331 19.56 -8.98 -21.37
N GLN A 332 20.40 -8.28 -22.12
CA GLN A 332 21.85 -8.50 -22.09
C GLN A 332 22.53 -7.91 -20.85
N PHE A 333 21.88 -6.97 -20.15
CA PHE A 333 22.46 -6.25 -19.01
C PHE A 333 21.88 -6.68 -17.65
N ILE A 334 20.81 -7.50 -17.66
CA ILE A 334 20.15 -7.97 -16.43
C ILE A 334 20.82 -9.27 -15.98
N PRO A 335 21.38 -9.34 -14.75
CA PRO A 335 21.98 -10.56 -14.24
C PRO A 335 20.94 -11.69 -14.14
N ASN A 336 21.23 -12.85 -14.75
CA ASN A 336 20.41 -14.06 -14.61
C ASN A 336 20.67 -14.80 -13.28
N ASN A 337 20.84 -14.08 -12.18
CA ASN A 337 21.04 -14.66 -10.86
C ASN A 337 20.10 -13.98 -9.86
N GLU A 338 19.11 -14.75 -9.40
CA GLU A 338 18.06 -14.28 -8.49
C GLU A 338 18.61 -13.76 -7.16
N LEU A 339 19.65 -14.41 -6.61
CA LEU A 339 20.30 -13.97 -5.37
C LEU A 339 20.98 -12.61 -5.55
N VAL A 340 21.71 -12.42 -6.66
CA VAL A 340 22.38 -11.15 -6.97
C VAL A 340 21.35 -10.03 -7.14
N LEU A 341 20.25 -10.31 -7.86
CA LEU A 341 19.15 -9.36 -8.04
C LEU A 341 18.47 -9.02 -6.71
N ALA A 342 18.14 -10.02 -5.89
CA ALA A 342 17.51 -9.82 -4.58
C ALA A 342 18.39 -8.96 -3.66
N LEU A 343 19.69 -9.26 -3.57
CA LEU A 343 20.62 -8.48 -2.76
C LEU A 343 20.79 -7.05 -3.29
N ALA A 344 20.93 -6.88 -4.61
CA ALA A 344 21.04 -5.56 -5.22
C ALA A 344 19.79 -4.71 -4.93
N VAL A 345 18.59 -5.27 -5.11
CA VAL A 345 17.33 -4.58 -4.85
C VAL A 345 17.14 -4.28 -3.37
N LEU A 346 17.56 -5.16 -2.45
CA LEU A 346 17.52 -4.89 -1.01
C LEU A 346 18.45 -3.75 -0.60
N ILE A 347 19.68 -3.73 -1.11
CA ILE A 347 20.63 -2.65 -0.87
C ILE A 347 20.09 -1.33 -1.42
N LEU A 348 19.48 -1.38 -2.60
CA LEU A 348 18.91 -0.23 -3.29
C LEU A 348 17.46 0.08 -2.90
N ALA A 349 16.84 -0.67 -1.98
CA ALA A 349 15.44 -0.50 -1.59
C ALA A 349 15.06 0.94 -1.20
N PRO A 350 15.95 1.76 -0.59
CA PRO A 350 15.67 3.19 -0.38
C PRO A 350 15.36 3.97 -1.66
N LEU A 351 15.74 3.49 -2.84
CA LEU A 351 15.34 4.05 -4.13
C LEU A 351 13.85 3.86 -4.44
N ALA A 352 13.09 3.08 -3.67
CA ALA A 352 11.62 3.06 -3.75
C ALA A 352 11.00 4.35 -3.18
N LEU A 353 11.71 5.05 -2.29
CA LEU A 353 11.22 6.32 -1.74
C LEU A 353 10.94 7.31 -2.87
N PHE A 354 9.90 8.12 -2.67
CA PHE A 354 9.44 9.14 -3.61
C PHE A 354 8.99 8.58 -4.96
N ARG A 355 8.39 7.39 -4.96
CA ARG A 355 7.90 6.74 -6.19
C ARG A 355 9.03 6.44 -7.18
N GLY A 356 10.23 6.14 -6.64
CA GLY A 356 11.40 5.86 -7.46
C GLY A 356 11.36 4.48 -8.15
N PRO A 357 12.47 4.05 -8.78
CA PRO A 357 12.50 2.93 -9.73
C PRO A 357 12.22 1.54 -9.14
N LEU A 358 12.14 1.42 -7.81
CA LEU A 358 11.81 0.17 -7.11
C LEU A 358 10.42 0.21 -6.45
N GLU A 359 9.64 1.26 -6.71
CA GLU A 359 8.27 1.41 -6.20
C GLU A 359 7.26 1.17 -7.33
N LEU A 360 6.42 0.15 -7.18
CA LEU A 360 5.45 -0.27 -8.21
C LEU A 360 4.41 0.82 -8.51
N PHE A 361 3.99 1.60 -7.51
CA PHE A 361 3.12 2.76 -7.72
C PHE A 361 3.83 3.97 -8.35
N GLY A 362 5.11 3.84 -8.67
CA GLY A 362 5.96 4.86 -9.27
C GLY A 362 6.70 4.36 -10.50
N ALA A 363 7.98 4.72 -10.60
CA ALA A 363 8.86 4.30 -11.68
C ALA A 363 9.11 2.77 -11.71
N GLY A 364 8.87 2.06 -10.61
CA GLY A 364 8.99 0.59 -10.54
C GLY A 364 8.00 -0.17 -11.42
N ALA A 365 6.91 0.46 -11.87
CA ALA A 365 6.02 -0.10 -12.89
C ALA A 365 6.74 -0.44 -14.20
N ALA A 366 7.68 0.41 -14.62
CA ALA A 366 8.49 0.17 -15.81
C ALA A 366 9.52 -0.96 -15.53
N THR A 367 10.13 -0.94 -14.35
CA THR A 367 11.10 -1.97 -13.91
C THR A 367 10.47 -3.36 -13.93
N VAL A 368 9.28 -3.53 -13.34
CA VAL A 368 8.58 -4.83 -13.33
C VAL A 368 8.22 -5.27 -14.74
N THR A 369 7.76 -4.36 -15.59
CA THR A 369 7.39 -4.66 -16.98
C THR A 369 8.57 -5.21 -17.78
N ILE A 370 9.75 -4.60 -17.63
CA ILE A 370 10.98 -5.06 -18.30
C ILE A 370 11.35 -6.46 -17.81
N LEU A 371 11.33 -6.68 -16.49
CA LEU A 371 11.69 -7.96 -15.89
C LEU A 371 10.73 -9.09 -16.30
N LEU A 372 9.43 -8.82 -16.32
CA LEU A 372 8.42 -9.75 -16.83
C LEU A 372 8.64 -10.05 -18.32
N GLY A 373 8.97 -9.03 -19.11
CA GLY A 373 9.24 -9.16 -20.55
C GLY A 373 10.41 -10.11 -20.88
N LEU A 374 11.35 -10.34 -19.95
CA LEU A 374 12.41 -11.33 -20.14
C LEU A 374 11.89 -12.76 -20.15
N GLY A 375 10.81 -13.06 -19.43
CA GLY A 375 10.23 -14.40 -19.39
C GLY A 375 11.11 -15.46 -18.71
N VAL A 376 12.16 -15.06 -17.98
CA VAL A 376 13.13 -16.00 -17.38
C VAL A 376 12.99 -16.19 -15.87
N PHE A 377 12.28 -15.31 -15.18
CA PHE A 377 12.21 -15.28 -13.72
C PHE A 377 10.89 -15.83 -13.20
N ASN A 378 10.92 -16.44 -12.01
CA ASN A 378 9.70 -16.85 -11.34
C ASN A 378 8.78 -15.63 -11.04
N GLY A 379 7.47 -15.76 -11.28
CA GLY A 379 6.50 -14.68 -11.05
C GLY A 379 6.43 -14.22 -9.59
N TRP A 380 6.48 -15.15 -8.64
CA TRP A 380 6.55 -14.85 -7.21
C TRP A 380 7.90 -14.26 -6.79
N PHE A 381 9.00 -14.65 -7.43
CA PHE A 381 10.28 -13.98 -7.25
C PHE A 381 10.19 -12.51 -7.66
N LEU A 382 9.68 -12.22 -8.87
CA LEU A 382 9.50 -10.84 -9.34
C LEU A 382 8.51 -10.05 -8.46
N TYR A 383 7.47 -10.72 -7.96
CA TYR A 383 6.56 -10.14 -6.98
C TYR A 383 7.31 -9.70 -5.73
N ALA A 384 8.03 -10.62 -5.08
CA ALA A 384 8.81 -10.30 -3.89
C ALA A 384 9.85 -9.21 -4.17
N LEU A 385 10.55 -9.31 -5.30
CA LEU A 385 11.61 -8.40 -5.71
C LEU A 385 11.14 -6.94 -5.72
N LEU A 386 9.91 -6.65 -6.17
CA LEU A 386 9.42 -5.27 -6.26
C LEU A 386 8.37 -4.88 -5.23
N VAL A 387 7.63 -5.81 -4.66
CA VAL A 387 6.66 -5.51 -3.60
C VAL A 387 7.36 -5.18 -2.29
N ILE A 388 8.41 -5.93 -1.91
CA ILE A 388 9.19 -5.67 -0.70
C ILE A 388 9.74 -4.22 -0.68
N PRO A 389 10.47 -3.73 -1.69
CA PRO A 389 10.89 -2.33 -1.70
C PRO A 389 9.70 -1.37 -1.80
N SER A 390 8.62 -1.70 -2.53
CA SER A 390 7.42 -0.85 -2.59
C SER A 390 6.72 -0.67 -1.23
N THR A 391 6.77 -1.68 -0.35
CA THR A 391 6.21 -1.56 1.00
C THR A 391 7.03 -0.60 1.88
N LEU A 392 8.28 -0.24 1.51
CA LEU A 392 8.98 0.90 2.12
C LEU A 392 8.24 2.21 1.83
N GLY A 393 7.70 2.37 0.61
CA GLY A 393 6.83 3.47 0.21
C GLY A 393 5.60 3.59 1.11
N VAL A 394 4.90 2.47 1.26
CA VAL A 394 3.70 2.31 2.10
C VAL A 394 4.00 2.67 3.56
N SER A 395 5.13 2.21 4.09
CA SER A 395 5.42 2.24 5.54
C SER A 395 6.16 3.49 6.01
N ALA A 396 6.99 4.10 5.17
CA ALA A 396 7.95 5.11 5.61
C ALA A 396 8.24 6.22 4.58
N CYS A 397 7.49 6.31 3.49
CA CYS A 397 7.69 7.38 2.50
C CYS A 397 6.67 8.51 2.63
N PHE A 398 7.13 9.75 2.46
CA PHE A 398 6.31 10.95 2.50
C PHE A 398 5.29 11.04 1.34
N THR A 399 5.53 10.36 0.21
CA THR A 399 4.60 10.35 -0.93
C THR A 399 3.36 9.47 -0.72
N GLN A 400 3.25 8.83 0.44
CA GLN A 400 2.06 8.09 0.82
C GLN A 400 1.12 8.97 1.63
N SER A 401 -0.13 9.08 1.20
CA SER A 401 -1.06 10.10 1.69
C SER A 401 -1.28 10.04 3.21
N TRP A 402 -1.36 8.84 3.79
CA TRP A 402 -1.50 8.70 5.25
C TRP A 402 -0.20 8.99 6.02
N ASN A 403 0.97 8.79 5.40
CA ASN A 403 2.25 9.17 6.00
C ASN A 403 2.40 10.69 6.00
N MET A 404 2.12 11.34 4.86
CA MET A 404 2.11 12.80 4.72
C MET A 404 1.17 13.43 5.76
N TRP A 405 -0.08 12.95 5.80
CA TRP A 405 -1.05 13.42 6.78
C TRP A 405 -0.57 13.23 8.22
N SER A 406 0.01 12.08 8.57
CA SER A 406 0.50 11.82 9.93
C SER A 406 1.63 12.78 10.34
N VAL A 407 2.51 13.10 9.38
CA VAL A 407 3.61 14.04 9.58
C VAL A 407 3.08 15.46 9.77
N GLU A 408 2.14 15.90 8.93
CA GLU A 408 1.50 17.22 9.02
C GLU A 408 0.69 17.37 10.31
N TYR A 409 -0.13 16.36 10.64
CA TYR A 409 -1.00 16.36 11.81
C TYR A 409 -0.22 16.49 13.13
N LEU A 410 0.95 15.84 13.23
CA LEU A 410 1.84 15.99 14.38
C LEU A 410 2.85 17.13 14.23
N GLN A 411 2.82 17.89 13.13
CA GLN A 411 3.76 18.99 12.83
C GLN A 411 5.22 18.53 12.91
N LEU A 412 5.51 17.35 12.37
CA LEU A 412 6.85 16.79 12.29
C LEU A 412 7.51 17.22 10.97
N ASP A 413 8.83 17.40 10.96
CA ASP A 413 9.53 17.61 9.70
C ASP A 413 9.70 16.29 8.93
N ALA A 414 9.54 16.34 7.60
CA ALA A 414 9.62 15.17 6.74
C ALA A 414 10.98 14.44 6.85
N LYS A 415 12.07 15.19 7.08
CA LYS A 415 13.41 14.62 7.22
C LYS A 415 13.53 13.75 8.48
N THR A 416 12.97 14.18 9.60
CA THR A 416 12.93 13.41 10.85
C THR A 416 12.06 12.17 10.68
N PHE A 417 10.93 12.27 10.00
CA PHE A 417 10.10 11.10 9.67
C PHE A 417 10.89 10.04 8.90
N LEU A 418 11.51 10.43 7.78
CA LEU A 418 12.30 9.52 6.94
C LEU A 418 13.46 8.89 7.71
N LYS A 419 14.22 9.69 8.47
CA LYS A 419 15.34 9.19 9.28
C LYS A 419 14.93 8.23 10.40
N THR A 420 13.67 8.29 10.83
CA THR A 420 13.17 7.47 11.93
C THR A 420 12.52 6.19 11.41
N GLY A 421 11.68 6.28 10.37
CA GLY A 421 10.93 5.14 9.83
C GLY A 421 11.70 4.28 8.83
N VAL A 422 12.43 4.90 7.89
CA VAL A 422 13.08 4.18 6.76
C VAL A 422 14.04 3.09 7.25
N PRO A 423 14.95 3.34 8.22
CA PRO A 423 15.88 2.30 8.66
C PRO A 423 15.19 1.08 9.26
N VAL A 424 14.03 1.25 9.90
CA VAL A 424 13.30 0.15 10.56
C VAL A 424 12.77 -0.82 9.51
N TYR A 425 12.04 -0.31 8.52
CA TYR A 425 11.52 -1.15 7.44
C TYR A 425 12.65 -1.70 6.57
N TRP A 426 13.66 -0.88 6.24
CA TRP A 426 14.76 -1.30 5.38
C TRP A 426 15.55 -2.47 5.97
N ILE A 427 15.75 -2.52 7.28
CA ILE A 427 16.37 -3.70 7.92
C ILE A 427 15.40 -4.90 7.87
N ALA A 428 14.11 -4.68 8.14
CA ALA A 428 13.11 -5.75 8.07
C ALA A 428 13.00 -6.36 6.67
N SER A 429 13.19 -5.58 5.60
CA SER A 429 13.05 -6.05 4.22
C SER A 429 14.03 -7.17 3.87
N PHE A 430 15.23 -7.20 4.47
CA PHE A 430 16.17 -8.31 4.29
C PHE A 430 15.60 -9.63 4.82
N PHE A 431 15.00 -9.61 6.01
CA PHE A 431 14.38 -10.79 6.61
C PHE A 431 13.10 -11.18 5.88
N ILE A 432 12.32 -10.21 5.42
CA ILE A 432 11.12 -10.47 4.59
C ILE A 432 11.52 -11.13 3.27
N MET A 433 12.59 -10.68 2.60
CA MET A 433 13.08 -11.34 1.38
C MET A 433 13.55 -12.77 1.66
N GLY A 434 14.26 -13.00 2.76
CA GLY A 434 14.63 -14.35 3.18
C GLY A 434 13.42 -15.25 3.45
N ALA A 435 12.33 -14.71 3.99
CA ALA A 435 11.07 -15.44 4.13
C ALA A 435 10.41 -15.70 2.78
N ALA A 436 10.46 -14.74 1.85
CA ALA A 436 9.92 -14.88 0.50
C ALA A 436 10.62 -16.03 -0.26
N SER A 437 11.94 -16.13 -0.20
CA SER A 437 12.69 -17.21 -0.85
C SER A 437 12.49 -18.60 -0.23
N LEU A 438 11.74 -18.71 0.88
CA LEU A 438 11.42 -19.98 1.52
C LEU A 438 9.95 -20.37 1.34
N LEU A 439 9.08 -19.37 1.16
CA LEU A 439 7.62 -19.54 1.24
C LEU A 439 6.90 -19.15 -0.05
N LEU A 440 7.51 -18.35 -0.94
CA LEU A 440 6.88 -17.89 -2.18
C LEU A 440 7.45 -18.53 -3.44
N PHE A 441 8.79 -18.61 -3.56
CA PHE A 441 9.49 -19.06 -4.77
C PHE A 441 10.69 -19.94 -4.44
#